data_AF-A0A0C9MLR2-F1
#
_entry.id   AF-A0A0C9MLR2-F1
#
_cell.length_a   1.000
_cell.length_b   1.000
_cell.length_c   1.000
_cell.angle_alpha   90.00
_cell.angle_beta   90.00
_cell.angle_gamma   90.00
#
_symmetry.space_group_name_H-M   'P 1'
#
loop_
_entity.id
_entity.type
_entity.pdbx_description
1 polymer ?
#
loop_
_entity_poly.entity_id
_entity_poly.type
_entity_poly.pdbx_seq_one_letter_code
_entity_poly.pdbx_strand_id
1 'polypeptide(L)'
;MVTEFSLQIIFVNLIWIKVVGFLGGFNYTLAWLFYFVDILNFGGLAILFLEMLKDKSVADETIQSLDNNSKPMASIIRLEDLKKLINPIWTPANIKVHSNITYATNEEIREALDTTNQDFDQPRKMMLDIFSQQSPSANGAGLRPVLVHIHGGAWRMGSKDTFYPFQKMMIAENNWITVNIGYRLAPKNAYPTHLMDVKRAIRWLKQNIASFGGDPNFIVLSGDSAGAHLASMASMTVNNPQFQPGFEHVDTTVRGAVCLSGALDQISEPHHAVFFCKKVANMDKVDMEFLNQHSPLALVPKIENPVPFLLIAGERDSLTECKMSKAMKAAFDKATAPNSTCTLILLPAGHHVSYISWSPRSLYVSRVIQTWCTQLPKEAPAASMSLQELDAENYRAWHIRTAPVPFQRYFPGLEMFQSLPSYTV
;
A
#
# COMPACT_ATOMS: atom_id res chain seq x y z
N MET A 1 -4.97 -18.09 -5.28
CA MET A 1 -4.45 -17.77 -6.63
C MET A 1 -5.55 -17.56 -7.66
N VAL A 2 -6.55 -18.44 -7.83
CA VAL A 2 -7.58 -18.23 -8.88
C VAL A 2 -8.51 -17.01 -8.63
N THR A 3 -8.69 -16.61 -7.37
CA THR A 3 -9.40 -15.37 -6.95
C THR A 3 -8.79 -14.06 -7.46
N GLU A 4 -7.55 -14.08 -7.94
CA GLU A 4 -6.76 -12.89 -8.29
C GLU A 4 -6.56 -12.70 -9.79
N PHE A 5 -6.97 -13.68 -10.60
CA PHE A 5 -6.87 -13.56 -12.04
C PHE A 5 -7.96 -12.62 -12.58
N SER A 6 -7.53 -11.65 -13.37
CA SER A 6 -8.45 -10.73 -14.04
C SER A 6 -9.45 -11.48 -14.92
N LEU A 7 -10.61 -10.86 -15.17
CA LEU A 7 -11.65 -11.39 -16.06
C LEU A 7 -11.13 -11.81 -17.44
N GLN A 8 -9.96 -11.31 -17.84
CA GLN A 8 -9.28 -11.64 -19.09
C GLN A 8 -8.80 -13.09 -19.17
N ILE A 9 -8.31 -13.71 -18.09
CA ILE A 9 -7.84 -15.11 -18.13
C ILE A 9 -9.02 -16.06 -18.31
N ILE A 10 -10.15 -15.72 -17.69
CA ILE A 10 -11.42 -16.42 -17.87
C ILE A 10 -11.88 -16.26 -19.33
N PHE A 11 -11.80 -15.04 -19.88
CA PHE A 11 -12.20 -14.76 -21.25
C PHE A 11 -11.31 -15.45 -22.30
N VAL A 12 -9.99 -15.51 -22.08
CA VAL A 12 -9.04 -16.24 -22.94
C VAL A 12 -9.34 -17.74 -22.92
N ASN A 13 -9.63 -18.32 -21.76
CA ASN A 13 -10.05 -19.72 -21.66
C ASN A 13 -11.36 -19.96 -22.42
N LEU A 14 -12.35 -19.06 -22.30
CA LEU A 14 -13.63 -19.17 -23.04
C LEU A 14 -13.47 -19.08 -24.56
N ILE A 15 -12.58 -18.19 -25.04
CA ILE A 15 -12.26 -18.08 -26.47
C ILE A 15 -11.56 -19.36 -26.94
N TRP A 16 -10.58 -19.86 -26.20
CA TRP A 16 -9.85 -21.08 -26.53
C TRP A 16 -10.78 -22.28 -26.69
N ILE A 17 -11.75 -22.45 -25.78
CA ILE A 17 -12.78 -23.49 -25.83
C ILE A 17 -13.62 -23.39 -27.11
N LYS A 18 -14.08 -22.18 -27.46
CA LYS A 18 -14.85 -21.96 -28.69
C LYS A 18 -14.05 -22.26 -29.94
N VAL A 19 -12.76 -21.91 -29.97
CA VAL A 19 -11.86 -22.19 -31.10
C VAL A 19 -11.60 -23.70 -31.24
N VAL A 20 -11.24 -24.38 -30.15
CA VAL A 20 -11.00 -25.84 -30.16
C VAL A 20 -12.28 -26.62 -30.53
N GLY A 21 -13.44 -26.15 -30.05
CA GLY A 21 -14.73 -26.73 -30.40
C GLY A 21 -15.13 -26.54 -31.85
N PHE A 22 -14.91 -25.34 -32.39
CA PHE A 22 -15.15 -25.04 -33.79
C PHE A 22 -14.24 -25.86 -34.72
N LEU A 23 -13.00 -26.14 -34.31
CA LEU A 23 -12.04 -26.94 -35.08
C LEU A 23 -12.25 -28.46 -34.97
N GLY A 24 -13.36 -28.92 -34.36
CA GLY A 24 -13.68 -30.35 -34.28
C GLY A 24 -12.78 -31.15 -33.33
N GLY A 25 -12.06 -30.48 -32.43
CA GLY A 25 -11.12 -31.11 -31.48
C GLY A 25 -11.78 -32.04 -30.44
N PHE A 26 -13.11 -32.09 -30.37
CA PHE A 26 -13.86 -32.87 -29.37
C PHE A 26 -14.08 -34.35 -29.69
N ASN A 27 -13.49 -34.89 -30.76
CA ASN A 27 -13.70 -36.28 -31.18
C ASN A 27 -12.91 -37.35 -30.39
N TYR A 28 -12.22 -37.01 -29.28
CA TYR A 28 -11.39 -37.96 -28.54
C TYR A 28 -11.39 -37.71 -27.02
N THR A 29 -11.02 -38.72 -26.24
CA THR A 29 -10.93 -38.74 -24.77
C THR A 29 -10.19 -37.54 -24.16
N LEU A 30 -9.18 -37.02 -24.86
CA LEU A 30 -8.44 -35.81 -24.44
C LEU A 30 -9.35 -34.57 -24.33
N ALA A 31 -10.35 -34.47 -25.18
CA ALA A 31 -11.22 -33.31 -25.24
C ALA A 31 -12.31 -33.34 -24.15
N TRP A 32 -12.76 -34.54 -23.77
CA TRP A 32 -13.55 -34.73 -22.56
C TRP A 32 -12.78 -34.37 -21.28
N LEU A 33 -11.47 -34.65 -21.24
CA LEU A 33 -10.61 -34.21 -20.14
C LEU A 33 -10.53 -32.68 -20.05
N PHE A 34 -10.33 -31.99 -21.17
CA PHE A 34 -10.35 -30.51 -21.20
C PHE A 34 -11.71 -29.94 -20.81
N TYR A 35 -12.80 -30.50 -21.32
CA TYR A 35 -14.16 -30.09 -20.93
C TYR A 35 -14.43 -30.30 -19.43
N PHE A 36 -13.91 -31.38 -18.84
CA PHE A 36 -14.00 -31.61 -17.39
C PHE A 36 -13.17 -30.60 -16.59
N VAL A 37 -11.94 -30.30 -17.04
CA VAL A 37 -11.12 -29.21 -16.47
C VAL A 37 -11.86 -27.87 -16.57
N ASP A 38 -12.60 -27.63 -17.65
CA ASP A 38 -13.40 -26.42 -17.82
C ASP A 38 -14.60 -26.37 -16.90
N ILE A 39 -15.34 -27.47 -16.70
CA ILE A 39 -16.41 -27.53 -15.69
C ILE A 39 -15.83 -27.25 -14.30
N LEU A 40 -14.66 -27.80 -13.96
CA LEU A 40 -13.97 -27.50 -12.71
C LEU A 40 -13.55 -26.03 -12.63
N ASN A 41 -13.11 -25.42 -13.75
CA ASN A 41 -12.81 -23.99 -13.81
C ASN A 41 -14.07 -23.12 -13.62
N PHE A 42 -15.21 -23.50 -14.21
CA PHE A 42 -16.50 -22.83 -14.00
C PHE A 42 -17.03 -23.00 -12.58
N GLY A 43 -16.88 -24.19 -11.99
CA GLY A 43 -17.18 -24.44 -10.58
C GLY A 43 -16.29 -23.61 -9.67
N GLY A 44 -14.99 -23.53 -9.98
CA GLY A 44 -14.04 -22.61 -9.36
C GLY A 44 -14.53 -21.16 -9.45
N LEU A 45 -14.89 -20.69 -10.65
CA LEU A 45 -15.43 -19.35 -10.87
C LEU A 45 -16.70 -19.05 -10.08
N ALA A 46 -17.64 -20.01 -9.99
CA ALA A 46 -18.84 -19.85 -9.18
C ALA A 46 -18.48 -19.68 -7.69
N ILE A 47 -17.53 -20.46 -7.17
CA ILE A 47 -17.00 -20.29 -5.81
C ILE A 47 -16.36 -18.91 -5.65
N LEU A 48 -15.61 -18.43 -6.66
CA LEU A 48 -15.01 -17.08 -6.65
C LEU A 48 -16.07 -15.99 -6.58
N PHE A 49 -17.16 -16.11 -7.36
CA PHE A 49 -18.27 -15.16 -7.31
C PHE A 49 -18.96 -15.17 -5.93
N LEU A 50 -19.13 -16.34 -5.32
CA LEU A 50 -19.68 -16.43 -3.96
C LEU A 50 -18.74 -15.82 -2.91
N GLU A 51 -17.42 -16.04 -3.00
CA GLU A 51 -16.43 -15.41 -2.13
C GLU A 51 -16.42 -13.87 -2.32
N MET A 52 -16.49 -13.40 -3.56
CA MET A 52 -16.62 -11.97 -3.88
C MET A 52 -17.87 -11.34 -3.24
N LEU A 53 -19.01 -12.02 -3.28
CA LEU A 53 -20.24 -11.52 -2.64
C LEU A 53 -20.09 -11.40 -1.13
N LYS A 54 -19.30 -12.28 -0.50
CA LYS A 54 -18.97 -12.16 0.93
C LYS A 54 -18.04 -10.99 1.19
N ASP A 55 -16.99 -10.80 0.39
CA ASP A 55 -16.11 -9.61 0.47
C ASP A 55 -16.92 -8.31 0.34
N LYS A 56 -17.91 -8.29 -0.56
CA LYS A 56 -18.83 -7.16 -0.72
C LYS A 56 -19.62 -6.88 0.55
N SER A 57 -20.21 -7.91 1.17
CA SER A 57 -20.98 -7.75 2.42
C SER A 57 -20.12 -7.12 3.51
N VAL A 58 -18.91 -7.66 3.72
CA VAL A 58 -17.97 -7.14 4.72
C VAL A 58 -17.59 -5.68 4.41
N ALA A 59 -17.34 -5.37 3.14
CA ALA A 59 -17.00 -4.01 2.73
C ALA A 59 -18.17 -3.02 2.92
N ASP A 60 -19.39 -3.41 2.57
CA ASP A 60 -20.59 -2.58 2.75
C ASP A 60 -20.88 -2.34 4.25
N GLU A 61 -20.83 -3.38 5.07
CA GLU A 61 -20.99 -3.27 6.53
C GLU A 61 -19.96 -2.30 7.12
N THR A 62 -18.70 -2.41 6.68
CA THR A 62 -17.64 -1.52 7.12
C THR A 62 -17.90 -0.08 6.66
N ILE A 63 -18.24 0.13 5.38
CA ILE A 63 -18.52 1.46 4.82
C ILE A 63 -19.70 2.11 5.55
N GLN A 64 -20.77 1.37 5.82
CA GLN A 64 -21.92 1.87 6.59
C GLN A 64 -21.52 2.25 8.02
N SER A 65 -20.64 1.48 8.67
CA SER A 65 -20.15 1.81 10.02
C SER A 65 -19.28 3.07 10.06
N LEU A 66 -18.63 3.42 8.93
CA LEU A 66 -17.77 4.59 8.80
C LEU A 66 -18.55 5.84 8.36
N ASP A 67 -19.58 5.66 7.52
CA ASP A 67 -20.45 6.72 7.02
C ASP A 67 -21.89 6.23 6.99
N ASN A 68 -22.68 6.63 7.99
CA ASN A 68 -24.09 6.24 8.12
C ASN A 68 -24.97 6.68 6.95
N ASN A 69 -24.52 7.65 6.14
CA ASN A 69 -25.25 8.13 4.96
C ASN A 69 -24.81 7.44 3.65
N SER A 70 -23.80 6.57 3.73
CA SER A 70 -23.30 5.85 2.57
C SER A 70 -24.37 4.90 2.01
N LYS A 71 -24.59 4.97 0.70
CA LYS A 71 -25.44 3.99 0.01
C LYS A 71 -24.66 2.67 -0.12
N PRO A 72 -25.32 1.51 0.04
CA PRO A 72 -24.69 0.22 -0.24
C PRO A 72 -24.08 0.22 -1.63
N MET A 73 -22.91 -0.41 -1.81
CA MET A 73 -22.35 -0.57 -3.15
C MET A 73 -23.36 -1.32 -4.02
N ALA A 74 -23.60 -0.83 -5.24
CA ALA A 74 -24.50 -1.49 -6.18
C ALA A 74 -24.13 -2.98 -6.32
N SER A 75 -25.14 -3.87 -6.36
CA SER A 75 -24.94 -5.32 -6.49
C SER A 75 -24.22 -5.70 -7.79
N ILE A 76 -24.30 -4.83 -8.79
CA ILE A 76 -23.65 -4.95 -10.08
C ILE A 76 -22.53 -3.92 -10.12
N ILE A 77 -21.30 -4.38 -10.37
CA ILE A 77 -20.14 -3.56 -10.72
C ILE A 77 -20.60 -2.48 -11.71
N ARG A 78 -20.47 -1.21 -11.35
CA ARG A 78 -20.89 -0.11 -12.23
C ARG A 78 -20.14 -0.22 -13.57
N LEU A 79 -20.74 0.24 -14.66
CA LEU A 79 -20.10 0.17 -15.99
C LEU A 79 -18.71 0.85 -16.01
N GLU A 80 -18.53 1.89 -15.19
CA GLU A 80 -17.25 2.57 -14.98
C GLU A 80 -16.22 1.73 -14.21
N ASP A 81 -16.67 0.89 -13.28
CA ASP A 81 -15.83 -0.05 -12.53
C ASP A 81 -15.50 -1.28 -13.41
N LEU A 82 -16.38 -1.65 -14.35
CA LEU A 82 -16.15 -2.74 -15.31
C LEU A 82 -14.89 -2.51 -16.15
N LYS A 83 -14.64 -1.26 -16.56
CA LYS A 83 -13.42 -0.88 -17.30
C LYS A 83 -12.14 -1.18 -16.51
N LYS A 84 -12.18 -1.03 -15.19
CA LYS A 84 -11.06 -1.32 -14.28
C LYS A 84 -10.85 -2.83 -14.14
N LEU A 85 -11.94 -3.61 -14.07
CA LEU A 85 -11.88 -5.06 -13.93
C LEU A 85 -11.51 -5.80 -15.23
N ILE A 86 -11.81 -5.20 -16.37
CA ILE A 86 -11.43 -5.73 -17.69
C ILE A 86 -9.94 -5.48 -17.97
N ASN A 87 -9.31 -4.48 -17.34
CA ASN A 87 -7.88 -4.18 -17.53
C ASN A 87 -7.12 -4.23 -16.18
N PRO A 88 -6.40 -5.33 -15.86
CA PRO A 88 -5.75 -5.51 -14.56
C PRO A 88 -4.71 -4.45 -14.20
N ILE A 89 -4.13 -3.80 -15.20
CA ILE A 89 -3.14 -2.73 -15.06
C ILE A 89 -3.74 -1.35 -15.29
N TRP A 90 -5.07 -1.23 -15.39
CA TRP A 90 -5.77 0.02 -15.65
C TRP A 90 -5.23 1.13 -14.75
N THR A 91 -4.99 2.29 -15.36
CA THR A 91 -4.58 3.54 -14.71
C THR A 91 -5.51 4.64 -15.20
N PRO A 92 -5.87 5.62 -14.34
CA PRO A 92 -6.68 6.75 -14.78
C PRO A 92 -5.93 7.58 -15.82
N ALA A 93 -6.68 8.16 -16.75
CA ALA A 93 -6.11 9.09 -17.72
C ALA A 93 -5.56 10.35 -17.03
N ASN A 94 -4.60 11.02 -17.65
CA ASN A 94 -4.06 12.30 -17.21
C ASN A 94 -3.44 12.29 -15.79
N ILE A 95 -2.81 11.17 -15.40
CA ILE A 95 -1.96 11.16 -14.20
C ILE A 95 -0.63 11.85 -14.54
N LYS A 96 -0.32 12.91 -13.79
CA LYS A 96 1.01 13.49 -13.74
C LYS A 96 1.86 12.71 -12.74
N VAL A 97 3.01 12.23 -13.21
CA VAL A 97 3.98 11.51 -12.38
C VAL A 97 5.26 12.33 -12.27
N HIS A 98 5.72 12.57 -11.04
CA HIS A 98 7.07 13.04 -10.75
C HIS A 98 7.85 11.88 -10.15
N SER A 99 8.73 11.26 -10.94
CA SER A 99 9.46 10.06 -10.54
C SER A 99 10.87 10.35 -10.04
N ASN A 100 11.37 9.43 -9.20
CA ASN A 100 12.76 9.35 -8.74
C ASN A 100 13.21 10.66 -8.07
N ILE A 101 12.37 11.19 -7.18
CA ILE A 101 12.72 12.31 -6.33
C ILE A 101 13.48 11.78 -5.12
N THR A 102 14.72 12.20 -4.94
CA THR A 102 15.50 11.85 -3.76
C THR A 102 14.99 12.62 -2.54
N TYR A 103 14.63 11.91 -1.48
CA TYR A 103 14.16 12.52 -0.23
C TYR A 103 15.26 12.65 0.85
N ALA A 104 16.39 11.99 0.62
CA ALA A 104 17.55 12.01 1.50
C ALA A 104 18.47 13.21 1.22
N THR A 105 19.15 13.70 2.25
CA THR A 105 20.20 14.71 2.10
C THR A 105 21.47 14.09 1.51
N ASN A 106 22.38 14.93 1.00
CA ASN A 106 23.67 14.47 0.51
C ASN A 106 24.49 13.75 1.59
N GLU A 107 24.35 14.14 2.86
CA GLU A 107 25.01 13.50 3.99
C GLU A 107 24.43 12.11 4.27
N GLU A 108 23.11 11.98 4.28
CA GLU A 108 22.42 10.69 4.45
C GLU A 108 22.73 9.72 3.29
N ILE A 109 22.89 10.22 2.07
CA ILE A 109 23.32 9.42 0.92
C ILE A 109 24.76 8.94 1.07
N ARG A 110 25.67 9.80 1.54
CA ARG A 110 27.06 9.42 1.81
C ARG A 110 27.13 8.37 2.92
N GLU A 111 26.41 8.57 4.01
CA GLU A 111 26.26 7.59 5.10
C GLU A 111 25.79 6.23 4.56
N ALA A 112 24.77 6.23 3.69
CA ALA A 112 24.29 5.01 3.06
C ALA A 112 25.34 4.32 2.18
N LEU A 113 26.16 5.07 1.45
CA LEU A 113 27.23 4.50 0.62
C LEU A 113 28.36 3.92 1.49
N ASP A 114 28.77 4.64 2.53
CA ASP A 114 29.87 4.24 3.40
C ASP A 114 29.51 2.97 4.19
N THR A 115 28.28 2.88 4.69
CA THR A 115 27.80 1.71 5.45
C THR A 115 27.56 0.47 4.59
N THR A 116 27.52 0.61 3.27
CA THR A 116 27.17 -0.48 2.34
C THR A 116 28.30 -0.84 1.38
N ASN A 117 29.53 -0.44 1.71
CA ASN A 117 30.72 -0.67 0.90
C ASN A 117 30.55 -0.14 -0.54
N GLN A 118 30.05 1.09 -0.66
CA GLN A 118 29.80 1.80 -1.92
C GLN A 118 28.76 1.12 -2.82
N ASP A 119 27.74 0.48 -2.24
CA ASP A 119 26.60 -0.05 -3.00
C ASP A 119 25.63 1.06 -3.42
N PHE A 120 25.80 1.54 -4.65
CA PHE A 120 24.95 2.57 -5.26
C PHE A 120 23.48 2.18 -5.43
N ASP A 121 23.09 0.90 -5.27
CA ASP A 121 21.67 0.53 -5.27
C ASP A 121 20.94 1.05 -4.03
N GLN A 122 21.62 1.21 -2.88
CA GLN A 122 20.96 1.62 -1.63
C GLN A 122 20.50 3.09 -1.67
N PRO A 123 21.32 4.07 -2.10
CA PRO A 123 20.83 5.44 -2.30
C PRO A 123 19.69 5.55 -3.32
N ARG A 124 19.65 4.68 -4.35
CA ARG A 124 18.54 4.65 -5.31
C ARG A 124 17.22 4.20 -4.69
N LYS A 125 17.26 3.53 -3.54
CA LYS A 125 16.06 3.20 -2.77
C LYS A 125 15.60 4.37 -1.89
N MET A 126 16.42 5.40 -1.68
CA MET A 126 16.05 6.60 -0.93
C MET A 126 15.34 7.65 -1.81
N MET A 127 14.39 7.16 -2.62
CA MET A 127 13.65 7.95 -3.59
C MET A 127 12.15 7.75 -3.43
N LEU A 128 11.38 8.70 -3.95
CA LEU A 128 9.93 8.65 -4.00
C LEU A 128 9.38 9.05 -5.37
N ASP A 129 8.17 8.61 -5.65
CA ASP A 129 7.39 8.99 -6.83
C ASP A 129 6.08 9.64 -6.39
N ILE A 130 5.71 10.76 -6.99
CA ILE A 130 4.48 11.50 -6.71
C ILE A 130 3.52 11.35 -7.89
N PHE A 131 2.30 10.90 -7.61
CA PHE A 131 1.23 10.74 -8.59
C PHE A 131 0.08 11.69 -8.24
N SER A 132 -0.42 12.39 -9.24
CA SER A 132 -1.54 13.31 -9.07
C SER A 132 -2.33 13.46 -10.36
N GLN A 133 -3.60 13.86 -10.25
CA GLN A 133 -4.39 14.21 -11.43
C GLN A 133 -3.91 15.53 -12.03
N GLN A 134 -3.73 15.56 -13.35
CA GLN A 134 -3.43 16.76 -14.11
C GLN A 134 -4.73 17.57 -14.27
N SER A 135 -5.04 18.42 -13.29
CA SER A 135 -6.23 19.29 -13.34
C SER A 135 -5.88 20.72 -13.78
N PRO A 136 -6.65 21.35 -14.70
CA PRO A 136 -6.53 22.77 -15.05
C PRO A 136 -6.83 23.72 -13.86
N SER A 137 -7.53 23.24 -12.83
CA SER A 137 -7.95 24.01 -11.66
C SER A 137 -6.92 24.05 -10.51
N ALA A 138 -5.69 23.56 -10.73
CA ALA A 138 -4.60 23.64 -9.74
C ALA A 138 -4.26 25.09 -9.34
N ASN A 139 -4.64 26.08 -10.16
CA ASN A 139 -4.58 27.49 -9.82
C ASN A 139 -5.86 27.90 -9.06
N GLY A 140 -6.03 27.42 -7.82
CA GLY A 140 -7.10 27.90 -6.92
C GLY A 140 -7.78 26.85 -6.05
N ALA A 141 -7.66 25.54 -6.36
CA ALA A 141 -8.04 24.48 -5.43
C ALA A 141 -6.95 24.36 -4.34
N GLY A 142 -7.33 24.40 -3.06
CA GLY A 142 -6.40 24.28 -1.93
C GLY A 142 -5.57 22.99 -1.95
N LEU A 143 -4.61 22.89 -1.02
CA LEU A 143 -3.73 21.72 -0.89
C LEU A 143 -4.55 20.43 -0.70
N ARG A 144 -4.11 19.34 -1.35
CA ARG A 144 -4.83 18.06 -1.40
C ARG A 144 -4.27 17.06 -0.39
N PRO A 145 -5.08 16.24 0.28
CA PRO A 145 -4.57 15.18 1.16
C PRO A 145 -3.60 14.24 0.44
N VAL A 146 -2.63 13.73 1.20
CA VAL A 146 -1.51 12.91 0.69
C VAL A 146 -1.62 11.49 1.25
N LEU A 147 -1.70 10.49 0.37
CA LEU A 147 -1.59 9.07 0.72
C LEU A 147 -0.21 8.56 0.36
N VAL A 148 0.60 8.22 1.35
CA VAL A 148 1.94 7.66 1.17
C VAL A 148 1.86 6.15 1.22
N HIS A 149 2.45 5.46 0.26
CA HIS A 149 2.50 4.00 0.21
C HIS A 149 3.93 3.47 0.38
N ILE A 150 4.05 2.50 1.27
CA ILE A 150 5.29 1.84 1.67
C ILE A 150 5.18 0.37 1.26
N HIS A 151 6.03 -0.04 0.32
CA HIS A 151 5.97 -1.40 -0.23
C HIS A 151 6.34 -2.48 0.78
N GLY A 152 5.79 -3.68 0.62
CA GLY A 152 6.18 -4.89 1.32
C GLY A 152 7.46 -5.52 0.81
N GLY A 153 7.62 -6.84 1.00
CA GLY A 153 8.83 -7.58 0.61
C GLY A 153 9.77 -7.90 1.76
N ALA A 154 9.21 -8.20 2.94
CA ALA A 154 9.95 -8.72 4.09
C ALA A 154 11.21 -7.90 4.47
N TRP A 155 11.16 -6.57 4.30
CA TRP A 155 12.26 -5.62 4.53
C TRP A 155 13.55 -5.87 3.72
N ARG A 156 13.51 -6.81 2.78
CA ARG A 156 14.68 -7.37 2.10
C ARG A 156 14.57 -7.32 0.57
N MET A 157 13.37 -7.07 0.05
CA MET A 157 13.07 -6.94 -1.36
C MET A 157 11.96 -5.92 -1.59
N GLY A 158 11.68 -5.62 -2.86
CA GLY A 158 10.68 -4.63 -3.29
C GLY A 158 11.30 -3.30 -3.70
N SER A 159 10.43 -2.41 -4.19
CA SER A 159 10.76 -1.04 -4.55
C SER A 159 9.51 -0.16 -4.51
N LYS A 160 9.69 1.15 -4.63
CA LYS A 160 8.59 2.14 -4.78
C LYS A 160 7.76 1.96 -6.05
N ASP A 161 8.14 1.06 -6.95
CA ASP A 161 7.51 0.89 -8.27
C ASP A 161 6.23 0.04 -8.17
N THR A 162 5.40 0.34 -7.17
CA THR A 162 4.11 -0.31 -6.86
C THR A 162 2.98 0.67 -7.11
N PHE A 163 1.98 0.36 -7.94
CA PHE A 163 0.86 1.28 -8.13
C PHE A 163 -0.47 0.53 -8.05
N TYR A 164 -1.01 0.47 -6.84
CA TYR A 164 -2.16 -0.38 -6.50
C TYR A 164 -3.51 0.25 -6.87
N PRO A 165 -4.56 -0.57 -7.05
CA PRO A 165 -5.92 -0.11 -7.34
C PRO A 165 -6.44 1.02 -6.45
N PHE A 166 -6.21 0.95 -5.14
CA PHE A 166 -6.71 1.98 -4.22
C PHE A 166 -6.04 3.34 -4.46
N GLN A 167 -4.74 3.38 -4.74
CA GLN A 167 -4.03 4.62 -5.03
C GLN A 167 -4.59 5.28 -6.29
N LYS A 168 -4.84 4.48 -7.32
CA LYS A 168 -5.45 4.93 -8.58
C LYS A 168 -6.85 5.51 -8.35
N MET A 169 -7.65 4.89 -7.47
CA MET A 169 -8.97 5.41 -7.10
C MET A 169 -8.89 6.72 -6.33
N MET A 170 -7.99 6.82 -5.37
CA MET A 170 -7.80 8.03 -4.56
C MET A 170 -7.45 9.24 -5.44
N ILE A 171 -6.62 9.05 -6.47
CA ILE A 171 -6.32 10.10 -7.46
C ILE A 171 -7.57 10.42 -8.29
N ALA A 172 -8.17 9.40 -8.93
CA ALA A 172 -9.19 9.60 -9.95
C ALA A 172 -10.53 10.12 -9.42
N GLU A 173 -10.90 9.72 -8.19
CA GLU A 173 -12.23 9.93 -7.66
C GLU A 173 -12.27 10.89 -6.47
N ASN A 174 -11.14 11.08 -5.77
CA ASN A 174 -11.07 11.98 -4.61
C ASN A 174 -10.08 13.13 -4.78
N ASN A 175 -9.34 13.17 -5.89
CA ASN A 175 -8.29 14.17 -6.14
C ASN A 175 -7.26 14.21 -4.99
N TRP A 176 -6.82 13.05 -4.50
CA TRP A 176 -5.69 12.94 -3.57
C TRP A 176 -4.35 12.92 -4.31
N ILE A 177 -3.29 13.36 -3.62
CA ILE A 177 -1.92 13.02 -4.03
C ILE A 177 -1.61 11.63 -3.49
N THR A 178 -1.02 10.76 -4.31
CA THR A 178 -0.42 9.53 -3.80
C THR A 178 1.07 9.55 -4.00
N VAL A 179 1.82 9.10 -3.00
CA VAL A 179 3.29 9.05 -3.04
C VAL A 179 3.74 7.63 -2.77
N ASN A 180 4.62 7.08 -3.59
CA ASN A 180 5.32 5.84 -3.25
C ASN A 180 6.70 6.16 -2.76
N ILE A 181 7.13 5.53 -1.67
CA ILE A 181 8.48 5.69 -1.15
C ILE A 181 9.24 4.37 -1.21
N GLY A 182 10.51 4.46 -1.60
CA GLY A 182 11.46 3.37 -1.40
C GLY A 182 12.13 3.52 -0.04
N TYR A 183 12.77 2.45 0.43
CA TYR A 183 13.60 2.45 1.63
C TYR A 183 14.75 1.45 1.46
N ARG A 184 15.87 1.65 2.16
CA ARG A 184 17.02 0.74 2.08
C ARG A 184 16.67 -0.65 2.62
N LEU A 185 17.33 -1.68 2.10
CA LEU A 185 16.93 -3.08 2.34
C LEU A 185 17.96 -3.88 3.14
N ALA A 186 17.46 -4.82 3.94
CA ALA A 186 18.26 -5.81 4.65
C ALA A 186 18.73 -6.93 3.67
N PRO A 187 19.85 -7.60 3.94
CA PRO A 187 20.71 -7.48 5.13
C PRO A 187 21.75 -6.36 5.03
N LYS A 188 21.85 -5.66 3.89
CA LYS A 188 22.85 -4.60 3.71
C LYS A 188 22.64 -3.43 4.65
N ASN A 189 21.38 -3.05 4.86
CA ASN A 189 20.96 -2.10 5.87
C ASN A 189 20.06 -2.83 6.86
N ALA A 190 20.54 -3.03 8.08
CA ALA A 190 19.77 -3.67 9.14
C ALA A 190 18.67 -2.72 9.64
N TYR A 191 17.53 -3.28 10.06
CA TYR A 191 16.53 -2.51 10.80
C TYR A 191 17.16 -1.95 12.09
N PRO A 192 16.90 -0.69 12.49
CA PRO A 192 15.77 0.19 12.11
C PRO A 192 15.99 1.12 10.91
N THR A 193 17.02 0.92 10.09
CA THR A 193 17.33 1.80 8.95
C THR A 193 16.13 2.04 8.03
N HIS A 194 15.32 1.01 7.77
CA HIS A 194 14.10 1.08 6.97
C HIS A 194 13.09 2.09 7.53
N LEU A 195 12.90 2.09 8.85
CA LEU A 195 11.98 3.00 9.54
C LEU A 195 12.52 4.44 9.52
N MET A 196 13.83 4.61 9.69
CA MET A 196 14.49 5.92 9.57
C MET A 196 14.29 6.51 8.16
N ASP A 197 14.42 5.69 7.12
CA ASP A 197 14.20 6.11 5.74
C ASP A 197 12.75 6.52 5.47
N VAL A 198 11.78 5.79 6.02
CA VAL A 198 10.35 6.18 5.98
C VAL A 198 10.13 7.53 6.66
N LYS A 199 10.74 7.76 7.83
CA LYS A 199 10.65 9.04 8.53
C LYS A 199 11.36 10.18 7.80
N ARG A 200 12.49 9.92 7.14
CA ARG A 200 13.16 10.90 6.26
C ARG A 200 12.28 11.27 5.06
N ALA A 201 11.54 10.32 4.51
CA ALA A 201 10.56 10.60 3.47
C ALA A 201 9.40 11.46 4.01
N ILE A 202 8.89 11.20 5.22
CA ILE A 202 7.89 12.05 5.88
C ILE A 202 8.42 13.47 6.08
N ARG A 203 9.65 13.65 6.59
CA ARG A 203 10.32 14.97 6.68
C ARG A 203 10.30 15.67 5.33
N TRP A 204 10.72 14.98 4.27
CA TRP A 204 10.76 15.57 2.93
C TRP A 204 9.36 15.99 2.47
N LEU A 205 8.34 15.17 2.70
CA LEU A 205 6.96 15.48 2.35
C LEU A 205 6.46 16.72 3.10
N LYS A 206 6.68 16.78 4.42
CA LYS A 206 6.32 17.93 5.26
C LYS A 206 6.88 19.25 4.72
N GLN A 207 8.10 19.21 4.19
CA GLN A 207 8.82 20.38 3.67
C GLN A 207 8.47 20.73 2.22
N ASN A 208 8.14 19.74 1.38
CA ASN A 208 8.15 19.92 -0.08
C ASN A 208 6.83 19.61 -0.78
N ILE A 209 5.93 18.81 -0.19
CA ILE A 209 4.76 18.26 -0.92
C ILE A 209 3.76 19.33 -1.36
N ALA A 210 3.74 20.49 -0.68
CA ALA A 210 2.96 21.66 -1.07
C ALA A 210 3.28 22.15 -2.48
N SER A 211 4.54 22.09 -2.91
CA SER A 211 4.96 22.45 -4.28
C SER A 211 4.39 21.51 -5.35
N PHE A 212 3.93 20.33 -4.94
CA PHE A 212 3.27 19.35 -5.81
C PHE A 212 1.74 19.36 -5.63
N GLY A 213 1.22 20.33 -4.87
CA GLY A 213 -0.21 20.51 -4.58
C GLY A 213 -0.76 19.54 -3.53
N GLY A 214 0.10 18.98 -2.67
CA GLY A 214 -0.30 18.16 -1.53
C GLY A 214 -0.27 18.92 -0.20
N ASP A 215 -1.08 18.52 0.76
CA ASP A 215 -1.17 19.09 2.09
C ASP A 215 -0.18 18.40 3.03
N PRO A 216 0.91 19.08 3.49
CA PRO A 216 1.87 18.49 4.42
C PRO A 216 1.25 18.17 5.80
N ASN A 217 0.11 18.77 6.13
CA ASN A 217 -0.58 18.55 7.39
C ASN A 217 -1.60 17.40 7.32
N PHE A 218 -1.90 16.89 6.12
CA PHE A 218 -2.81 15.77 5.92
C PHE A 218 -2.11 14.64 5.16
N ILE A 219 -1.26 13.91 5.88
CA ILE A 219 -0.52 12.74 5.37
C ILE A 219 -1.10 11.47 6.00
N VAL A 220 -1.56 10.52 5.18
CA VAL A 220 -1.96 9.17 5.60
C VAL A 220 -0.91 8.19 5.12
N LEU A 221 -0.40 7.35 6.01
CA LEU A 221 0.51 6.28 5.63
C LEU A 221 -0.29 5.04 5.23
N SER A 222 0.22 4.31 4.26
CA SER A 222 -0.28 3.00 3.89
C SER A 222 0.90 2.08 3.61
N GLY A 223 0.72 0.79 3.81
CA GLY A 223 1.73 -0.18 3.39
C GLY A 223 1.19 -1.59 3.36
N ASP A 224 1.91 -2.46 2.67
CA ASP A 224 1.61 -3.89 2.61
C ASP A 224 2.68 -4.72 3.31
N SER A 225 2.30 -5.79 4.02
CA SER A 225 3.26 -6.72 4.63
C SER A 225 4.30 -6.03 5.53
N ALA A 226 5.58 -6.10 5.18
CA ALA A 226 6.66 -5.34 5.83
C ALA A 226 6.48 -3.81 5.75
N GLY A 227 5.89 -3.28 4.68
CA GLY A 227 5.56 -1.88 4.55
C GLY A 227 4.44 -1.45 5.50
N ALA A 228 3.48 -2.33 5.80
CA ALA A 228 2.45 -2.07 6.82
C ALA A 228 3.05 -2.01 8.23
N HIS A 229 4.08 -2.84 8.51
CA HIS A 229 4.88 -2.73 9.73
C HIS A 229 5.54 -1.36 9.84
N LEU A 230 6.21 -0.91 8.77
CA LEU A 230 6.88 0.39 8.75
C LEU A 230 5.90 1.56 8.87
N ALA A 231 4.74 1.50 8.18
CA ALA A 231 3.66 2.49 8.29
C ALA A 231 3.13 2.60 9.72
N SER A 232 2.91 1.44 10.37
CA SER A 232 2.49 1.37 11.77
C SER A 232 3.55 1.96 12.70
N MET A 233 4.80 1.49 12.59
CA MET A 233 5.90 1.96 13.42
C MET A 233 6.12 3.47 13.28
N ALA A 234 6.09 4.02 12.07
CA ALA A 234 6.23 5.46 11.83
C ALA A 234 5.09 6.27 12.46
N SER A 235 3.86 5.76 12.40
CA SER A 235 2.67 6.40 12.96
C SER A 235 2.59 6.31 14.50
N MET A 236 3.23 5.29 15.09
CA MET A 236 3.23 5.03 16.53
C MET A 236 4.44 5.62 17.26
N THR A 237 5.46 6.04 16.51
CA THR A 237 6.72 6.58 17.06
C THR A 237 6.96 8.02 16.62
N VAL A 238 5.89 8.79 16.36
CA VAL A 238 5.96 10.19 15.90
C VAL A 238 6.94 10.99 16.76
N ASN A 239 7.83 11.75 16.11
CA ASN A 239 8.83 12.61 16.74
C ASN A 239 9.81 11.89 17.69
N ASN A 240 9.85 10.54 17.69
CA ASN A 240 10.80 9.79 18.50
C ASN A 240 12.23 9.98 17.94
N PRO A 241 13.17 10.57 18.72
CA PRO A 241 14.52 10.88 18.27
C PRO A 241 15.35 9.64 17.93
N GLN A 242 15.06 8.48 18.54
CA GLN A 242 15.74 7.21 18.25
C GLN A 242 15.65 6.83 16.76
N PHE A 243 14.55 7.21 16.10
CA PHE A 243 14.31 6.90 14.69
C PHE A 243 14.44 8.14 13.78
N GLN A 244 14.94 9.27 14.30
CA GLN A 244 15.11 10.53 13.57
C GLN A 244 16.51 11.14 13.74
N PRO A 245 17.60 10.34 13.70
CA PRO A 245 18.94 10.89 13.91
C PRO A 245 19.26 11.97 12.88
N GLY A 246 19.64 13.15 13.36
CA GLY A 246 19.98 14.32 12.53
C GLY A 246 18.80 15.18 12.05
N PHE A 247 17.56 14.82 12.40
CA PHE A 247 16.36 15.62 12.12
C PHE A 247 15.32 15.51 13.24
N GLU A 248 15.78 15.42 14.48
CA GLU A 248 14.97 15.20 15.69
C GLU A 248 13.93 16.30 15.91
N HIS A 249 14.22 17.52 15.44
CA HIS A 249 13.37 18.70 15.56
C HIS A 249 12.24 18.76 14.53
N VAL A 250 12.24 17.87 13.52
CA VAL A 250 11.24 17.88 12.47
C VAL A 250 9.98 17.13 12.92
N ASP A 251 8.83 17.77 12.72
CA ASP A 251 7.52 17.14 12.87
C ASP A 251 7.30 16.00 11.86
N THR A 252 7.09 14.79 12.38
CA THR A 252 6.72 13.60 11.60
C THR A 252 5.29 13.12 11.88
N THR A 253 4.40 13.99 12.38
CA THR A 253 2.99 13.63 12.61
C THR A 253 2.29 13.25 11.31
N VAL A 254 1.41 12.26 11.40
CA VAL A 254 0.55 11.78 10.30
C VAL A 254 -0.91 11.70 10.77
N ARG A 255 -1.86 11.57 9.85
CA ARG A 255 -3.30 11.54 10.11
C ARG A 255 -3.86 10.15 10.38
N GLY A 256 -3.16 9.11 9.95
CA GLY A 256 -3.61 7.74 10.11
C GLY A 256 -2.76 6.75 9.32
N ALA A 257 -3.03 5.47 9.54
CA ALA A 257 -2.30 4.37 8.91
C ALA A 257 -3.24 3.29 8.34
N VAL A 258 -3.02 2.91 7.08
CA VAL A 258 -3.68 1.80 6.40
C VAL A 258 -2.72 0.62 6.27
N CYS A 259 -3.03 -0.50 6.91
CA CYS A 259 -2.19 -1.68 6.98
C CYS A 259 -2.81 -2.84 6.19
N LEU A 260 -2.22 -3.19 5.06
CA LEU A 260 -2.65 -4.30 4.20
C LEU A 260 -1.81 -5.54 4.53
N SER A 261 -2.43 -6.62 5.00
CA SER A 261 -1.77 -7.89 5.37
C SER A 261 -0.46 -7.65 6.14
N GLY A 262 -0.53 -6.89 7.23
CA GLY A 262 0.66 -6.34 7.87
C GLY A 262 1.39 -7.31 8.83
N ALA A 263 2.72 -7.20 8.87
CA ALA A 263 3.53 -7.82 9.90
C ALA A 263 3.48 -7.01 11.21
N LEU A 264 2.39 -7.15 11.96
CA LEU A 264 2.07 -6.29 13.12
C LEU A 264 2.57 -6.81 14.48
N ASP A 265 3.06 -8.06 14.52
CA ASP A 265 3.51 -8.72 15.76
C ASP A 265 4.70 -9.67 15.49
N GLN A 266 5.86 -9.31 16.01
CA GLN A 266 7.11 -10.02 15.82
C GLN A 266 7.46 -10.87 17.05
N ILE A 267 6.58 -10.91 18.05
CA ILE A 267 6.83 -11.48 19.38
C ILE A 267 6.13 -12.82 19.55
N SER A 268 4.81 -12.87 19.28
CA SER A 268 3.98 -14.01 19.71
C SER A 268 4.35 -15.32 19.03
N GLU A 269 4.90 -15.25 17.82
CA GLU A 269 5.29 -16.42 17.03
C GLU A 269 6.82 -16.54 16.93
N PRO A 270 7.43 -17.65 17.41
CA PRO A 270 8.89 -17.79 17.47
C PRO A 270 9.58 -17.63 16.11
N HIS A 271 8.96 -18.09 15.03
CA HIS A 271 9.53 -18.00 13.69
C HIS A 271 9.57 -16.54 13.18
N HIS A 272 8.60 -15.70 13.54
CA HIS A 272 8.64 -14.26 13.26
C HIS A 272 9.75 -13.56 14.05
N ALA A 273 9.88 -13.87 15.35
CA ALA A 273 10.93 -13.32 16.21
C ALA A 273 12.32 -13.65 15.68
N VAL A 274 12.56 -14.93 15.33
CA VAL A 274 13.81 -15.40 14.75
C VAL A 274 14.07 -14.72 13.40
N PHE A 275 13.08 -14.65 12.51
CA PHE A 275 13.25 -14.02 11.21
C PHE A 275 13.58 -12.53 11.35
N PHE A 276 12.83 -11.79 12.16
CA PHE A 276 13.01 -10.36 12.31
C PHE A 276 14.38 -10.03 12.94
N CYS A 277 14.72 -10.63 14.09
CA CYS A 277 16.02 -10.40 14.72
C CYS A 277 17.19 -10.80 13.80
N LYS A 278 17.17 -12.02 13.23
CA LYS A 278 18.35 -12.54 12.51
C LYS A 278 18.47 -12.10 11.07
N LYS A 279 17.36 -11.91 10.35
CA LYS A 279 17.36 -11.65 8.89
C LYS A 279 17.06 -10.20 8.54
N VAL A 280 16.45 -9.45 9.45
CA VAL A 280 16.03 -8.07 9.22
C VAL A 280 16.88 -7.10 10.04
N ALA A 281 17.10 -7.40 11.33
CA ALA A 281 17.91 -6.59 12.24
C ALA A 281 19.38 -7.05 12.35
N ASN A 282 19.79 -8.11 11.62
CA ASN A 282 21.15 -8.69 11.66
C ASN A 282 21.68 -8.99 13.08
N MET A 283 20.81 -9.41 13.99
CA MET A 283 21.19 -9.80 15.35
C MET A 283 21.55 -11.29 15.41
N ASP A 284 22.52 -11.66 16.24
CA ASP A 284 22.94 -13.06 16.39
C ASP A 284 21.89 -13.94 17.08
N LYS A 285 21.12 -13.32 17.99
CA LYS A 285 20.10 -13.98 18.82
C LYS A 285 18.79 -13.19 18.77
N VAL A 286 17.72 -13.88 19.16
CA VAL A 286 16.43 -13.23 19.43
C VAL A 286 16.58 -12.38 20.67
N ASP A 287 16.10 -11.14 20.58
CA ASP A 287 16.11 -10.17 21.67
C ASP A 287 14.69 -9.67 21.90
N MET A 288 14.10 -10.09 23.02
CA MET A 288 12.71 -9.76 23.33
C MET A 288 12.54 -8.29 23.71
N GLU A 289 13.54 -7.65 24.30
CA GLU A 289 13.46 -6.23 24.63
C GLU A 289 13.44 -5.40 23.35
N PHE A 290 14.32 -5.75 22.40
CA PHE A 290 14.31 -5.17 21.07
C PHE A 290 12.96 -5.38 20.37
N LEU A 291 12.43 -6.61 20.35
CA LEU A 291 11.14 -6.88 19.69
C LEU A 291 9.98 -6.11 20.34
N ASN A 292 9.98 -5.92 21.66
CA ASN A 292 8.97 -5.13 22.38
C ASN A 292 8.97 -3.63 22.03
N GLN A 293 10.07 -3.12 21.49
CA GLN A 293 10.20 -1.74 21.01
C GLN A 293 9.90 -1.61 19.52
N HIS A 294 9.88 -2.71 18.77
CA HIS A 294 9.81 -2.70 17.31
C HIS A 294 8.68 -3.56 16.73
N SER A 295 7.74 -4.00 17.57
CA SER A 295 6.50 -4.68 17.16
C SER A 295 5.30 -3.75 17.35
N PRO A 296 4.54 -3.39 16.31
CA PRO A 296 3.39 -2.50 16.43
C PRO A 296 2.41 -2.91 17.52
N LEU A 297 2.05 -4.20 17.61
CA LEU A 297 1.16 -4.72 18.65
C LEU A 297 1.63 -4.40 20.08
N ALA A 298 2.93 -4.50 20.34
CA ALA A 298 3.51 -4.23 21.66
C ALA A 298 3.58 -2.73 22.01
N LEU A 299 3.47 -1.87 20.99
CA LEU A 299 3.45 -0.42 21.18
C LEU A 299 2.04 0.11 21.48
N VAL A 300 0.96 -0.56 21.05
CA VAL A 300 -0.42 -0.08 21.25
C VAL A 300 -0.70 0.38 22.69
N PRO A 301 -0.35 -0.39 23.75
CA PRO A 301 -0.64 0.04 25.13
C PRO A 301 0.20 1.22 25.63
N LYS A 302 1.25 1.60 24.90
CA LYS A 302 2.24 2.61 25.29
C LYS A 302 2.03 3.96 24.58
N ILE A 303 1.08 4.05 23.65
CA ILE A 303 0.86 5.25 22.86
C ILE A 303 -0.09 6.20 23.58
N GLU A 304 0.39 7.40 23.82
CA GLU A 304 -0.40 8.45 24.49
C GLU A 304 -1.40 9.10 23.52
N ASN A 305 -0.99 9.37 22.28
CA ASN A 305 -1.79 10.07 21.27
C ASN A 305 -1.85 9.25 19.97
N PRO A 306 -2.64 8.17 19.93
CA PRO A 306 -2.75 7.33 18.74
C PRO A 306 -3.45 8.06 17.60
N VAL A 307 -3.01 7.74 16.38
CA VAL A 307 -3.75 8.09 15.15
C VAL A 307 -4.72 6.95 14.81
N PRO A 308 -5.78 7.21 14.03
CA PRO A 308 -6.64 6.16 13.51
C PRO A 308 -5.90 5.12 12.64
N PHE A 309 -6.24 3.84 12.82
CA PHE A 309 -5.74 2.73 12.00
C PHE A 309 -6.86 2.05 11.20
N LEU A 310 -6.55 1.64 9.97
CA LEU A 310 -7.33 0.69 9.18
C LEU A 310 -6.49 -0.55 8.92
N LEU A 311 -6.90 -1.70 9.45
CA LEU A 311 -6.28 -2.99 9.23
C LEU A 311 -7.11 -3.78 8.22
N ILE A 312 -6.47 -4.33 7.19
CA ILE A 312 -7.09 -5.19 6.19
C ILE A 312 -6.27 -6.48 6.14
N ALA A 313 -6.88 -7.61 6.46
CA ALA A 313 -6.19 -8.90 6.48
C ALA A 313 -7.03 -10.00 5.81
N GLY A 314 -6.37 -10.92 5.12
CA GLY A 314 -7.01 -12.11 4.57
C GLY A 314 -7.15 -13.23 5.59
N GLU A 315 -8.30 -13.92 5.63
CA GLU A 315 -8.49 -15.06 6.55
C GLU A 315 -7.57 -16.25 6.25
N ARG A 316 -7.12 -16.40 5.00
CA ARG A 316 -6.21 -17.45 4.53
C ARG A 316 -4.78 -16.93 4.30
N ASP A 317 -4.45 -15.78 4.87
CA ASP A 317 -3.09 -15.27 4.84
C ASP A 317 -2.18 -16.16 5.71
N SER A 318 -1.23 -16.84 5.06
CA SER A 318 -0.28 -17.75 5.72
C SER A 318 1.07 -17.10 6.01
N LEU A 319 1.28 -15.84 5.62
CA LEU A 319 2.54 -15.12 5.84
C LEU A 319 2.40 -14.13 6.99
N THR A 320 1.29 -13.40 7.01
CA THR A 320 0.91 -12.50 8.10
C THR A 320 -0.48 -12.90 8.56
N GLU A 321 -0.53 -13.95 9.38
CA GLU A 321 -1.78 -14.55 9.82
C GLU A 321 -2.74 -13.51 10.41
N CYS A 322 -4.02 -13.58 10.05
CA CYS A 322 -5.02 -12.59 10.47
C CYS A 322 -5.15 -12.45 12.00
N LYS A 323 -4.69 -13.44 12.78
CA LYS A 323 -4.60 -13.37 14.24
C LYS A 323 -3.81 -12.15 14.73
N MET A 324 -2.79 -11.72 13.99
CA MET A 324 -1.98 -10.54 14.33
C MET A 324 -2.80 -9.26 14.22
N SER A 325 -3.58 -9.13 13.15
CA SER A 325 -4.49 -7.98 12.95
C SER A 325 -5.65 -7.98 13.94
N LYS A 326 -6.21 -9.16 14.26
CA LYS A 326 -7.23 -9.33 15.32
C LYS A 326 -6.68 -8.94 16.69
N ALA A 327 -5.46 -9.33 17.03
CA ALA A 327 -4.81 -8.98 18.29
C ALA A 327 -4.55 -7.47 18.39
N MET A 328 -4.10 -6.83 17.30
CA MET A 328 -3.90 -5.37 17.28
C MET A 328 -5.21 -4.62 17.46
N LYS A 329 -6.27 -5.02 16.73
CA LYS A 329 -7.63 -4.48 16.94
C LYS A 329 -8.08 -4.61 18.40
N ALA A 330 -7.93 -5.79 19.00
CA ALA A 330 -8.30 -6.03 20.39
C ALA A 330 -7.46 -5.22 21.39
N ALA A 331 -6.20 -4.93 21.06
CA ALA A 331 -5.35 -4.06 21.88
C ALA A 331 -5.83 -2.59 21.82
N PHE A 332 -6.19 -2.09 20.63
CA PHE A 332 -6.76 -0.75 20.46
C PHE A 332 -8.12 -0.60 21.17
N ASP A 333 -8.96 -1.63 21.11
CA ASP A 333 -10.27 -1.64 21.79
C ASP A 333 -10.16 -1.57 23.32
N LYS A 334 -9.05 -2.07 23.87
CA LYS A 334 -8.75 -1.99 25.30
C LYS A 334 -8.04 -0.70 25.69
N ALA A 335 -7.42 0.00 24.73
CA ALA A 335 -6.68 1.21 25.00
C ALA A 335 -7.66 2.36 25.28
N THR A 336 -7.38 3.12 26.33
CA THR A 336 -8.23 4.24 26.77
C THR A 336 -7.79 5.59 26.19
N ALA A 337 -6.76 5.60 25.35
CA ALA A 337 -6.20 6.82 24.78
C ALA A 337 -7.22 7.52 23.85
N PRO A 338 -7.27 8.86 23.86
CA PRO A 338 -8.13 9.61 22.96
C PRO A 338 -7.74 9.34 21.50
N ASN A 339 -8.72 9.26 20.61
CA ASN A 339 -8.53 8.91 19.19
C ASN A 339 -7.94 7.52 18.91
N SER A 340 -7.97 6.61 19.91
CA SER A 340 -7.62 5.19 19.75
C SER A 340 -8.68 4.45 18.92
N THR A 341 -8.71 4.69 17.62
CA THR A 341 -9.61 4.01 16.70
C THR A 341 -8.82 3.07 15.79
N CYS A 342 -9.28 1.83 15.72
CA CYS A 342 -8.74 0.83 14.83
C CYS A 342 -9.91 0.14 14.14
N THR A 343 -10.04 0.29 12.83
CA THR A 343 -11.00 -0.45 12.00
C THR A 343 -10.31 -1.71 11.50
N LEU A 344 -10.96 -2.88 11.58
CA LEU A 344 -10.44 -4.14 11.05
C LEU A 344 -11.40 -4.70 10.01
N ILE A 345 -10.84 -5.05 8.85
CA ILE A 345 -11.53 -5.74 7.77
C ILE A 345 -10.85 -7.10 7.59
N LEU A 346 -11.63 -8.15 7.75
CA LEU A 346 -11.21 -9.51 7.43
C LEU A 346 -11.81 -9.90 6.10
N LEU A 347 -10.97 -10.16 5.11
CA LEU A 347 -11.40 -10.58 3.77
C LEU A 347 -11.63 -12.09 3.77
N PRO A 348 -12.89 -12.56 3.63
CA PRO A 348 -13.19 -13.99 3.58
C PRO A 348 -12.38 -14.67 2.47
N ALA A 349 -11.68 -15.76 2.83
CA ALA A 349 -10.79 -16.48 1.92
C ALA A 349 -9.66 -15.64 1.28
N GLY A 350 -9.46 -14.39 1.72
CA GLY A 350 -8.38 -13.53 1.25
C GLY A 350 -7.02 -14.11 1.61
N HIS A 351 -6.05 -13.92 0.71
CA HIS A 351 -4.66 -14.29 0.94
C HIS A 351 -3.73 -13.07 0.85
N HIS A 352 -2.43 -13.27 1.05
CA HIS A 352 -1.48 -12.19 1.38
C HIS A 352 -1.42 -11.02 0.40
N VAL A 353 -1.77 -11.23 -0.87
CA VAL A 353 -1.60 -10.25 -1.96
C VAL A 353 -2.91 -9.95 -2.70
N SER A 354 -4.06 -10.18 -2.07
CA SER A 354 -5.39 -10.08 -2.69
C SER A 354 -5.88 -8.66 -3.07
N TYR A 355 -4.99 -7.68 -3.02
CA TYR A 355 -5.23 -6.27 -3.29
C TYR A 355 -4.29 -5.68 -4.37
N ILE A 356 -3.32 -6.43 -4.90
CA ILE A 356 -2.25 -5.89 -5.76
C ILE A 356 -2.71 -5.48 -7.16
N SER A 357 -3.69 -6.18 -7.74
CA SER A 357 -4.20 -5.96 -9.10
C SER A 357 -5.70 -5.79 -9.09
N TRP A 358 -6.25 -5.16 -10.14
CA TRP A 358 -7.69 -4.99 -10.26
C TRP A 358 -8.41 -6.34 -10.29
N SER A 359 -9.22 -6.55 -9.26
CA SER A 359 -10.17 -7.65 -9.10
C SER A 359 -11.42 -7.11 -8.38
N PRO A 360 -12.55 -7.83 -8.38
CA PRO A 360 -13.70 -7.43 -7.60
C PRO A 360 -13.38 -7.21 -6.11
N ARG A 361 -12.54 -8.09 -5.52
CA ARG A 361 -12.06 -7.95 -4.15
C ARG A 361 -11.23 -6.69 -3.96
N SER A 362 -10.25 -6.44 -4.84
CA SER A 362 -9.41 -5.24 -4.72
C SER A 362 -10.21 -3.95 -4.92
N LEU A 363 -11.28 -3.98 -5.73
CA LEU A 363 -12.22 -2.87 -5.89
C LEU A 363 -12.94 -2.57 -4.57
N TYR A 364 -13.47 -3.59 -3.88
CA TYR A 364 -14.10 -3.40 -2.57
C TYR A 364 -13.12 -2.91 -1.52
N VAL A 365 -11.93 -3.52 -1.44
CA VAL A 365 -10.85 -3.04 -0.56
C VAL A 365 -10.53 -1.58 -0.84
N SER A 366 -10.42 -1.20 -2.11
CA SER A 366 -10.13 0.19 -2.51
C SER A 366 -11.24 1.16 -2.12
N ARG A 367 -12.52 0.74 -2.21
CA ARG A 367 -13.67 1.52 -1.75
C ARG A 367 -13.63 1.75 -0.25
N VAL A 368 -13.31 0.72 0.54
CA VAL A 368 -13.24 0.90 1.99
C VAL A 368 -12.08 1.81 2.39
N ILE A 369 -10.89 1.64 1.78
CA ILE A 369 -9.75 2.53 2.02
C ILE A 369 -10.12 3.98 1.67
N GLN A 370 -10.77 4.18 0.52
CA GLN A 370 -11.26 5.48 0.08
C GLN A 370 -12.20 6.11 1.11
N THR A 371 -13.27 5.40 1.49
CA THR A 371 -14.24 5.89 2.48
C THR A 371 -13.54 6.21 3.79
N TRP A 372 -12.76 5.29 4.33
CA TRP A 372 -12.04 5.48 5.59
C TRP A 372 -11.13 6.71 5.56
N CYS A 373 -10.32 6.86 4.51
CA CYS A 373 -9.43 8.01 4.35
C CYS A 373 -10.20 9.35 4.28
N THR A 374 -11.36 9.37 3.61
CA THR A 374 -12.18 10.60 3.48
C THR A 374 -12.93 10.98 4.75
N GLN A 375 -13.10 10.05 5.69
CA GLN A 375 -13.75 10.29 6.98
C GLN A 375 -12.76 10.69 8.08
N LEU A 376 -11.45 10.69 7.81
CA LEU A 376 -10.46 11.14 8.78
C LEU A 376 -10.65 12.63 9.11
N PRO A 377 -10.47 13.05 10.38
CA PRO A 377 -10.58 14.45 10.77
C PRO A 377 -9.62 15.34 9.97
N LYS A 378 -10.14 16.49 9.50
CA LYS A 378 -9.32 17.49 8.79
C LYS A 378 -8.35 18.19 9.73
N GLU A 379 -8.76 18.42 10.97
CA GLU A 379 -7.91 19.00 12.02
C GLU A 379 -7.04 17.92 12.65
N ALA A 380 -5.79 18.28 12.99
CA ALA A 380 -4.89 17.37 13.69
C ALA A 380 -5.41 17.13 15.11
N PRO A 381 -5.18 15.96 15.73
CA PRO A 381 -5.24 15.87 17.18
C PRO A 381 -4.37 17.00 17.75
N ALA A 382 -4.91 17.80 18.67
CA ALA A 382 -4.21 18.94 19.24
C ALA A 382 -2.84 18.48 19.76
N ALA A 383 -1.77 18.86 19.08
CA ALA A 383 -0.43 18.62 19.56
C ALA A 383 -0.28 19.43 20.85
N SER A 384 0.01 18.77 21.97
CA SER A 384 0.49 19.43 23.17
C SER A 384 1.91 19.94 22.93
N MET A 385 2.04 21.04 22.18
CA MET A 385 3.04 22.12 22.28
C MET A 385 3.09 22.93 20.97
N SER A 386 3.02 24.25 21.12
CA SER A 386 3.09 25.25 20.07
C SER A 386 4.48 25.32 19.44
N LEU A 387 4.56 25.25 18.12
CA LEU A 387 5.70 25.74 17.35
C LEU A 387 5.22 26.93 16.52
N GLN A 388 5.40 28.12 17.10
CA GLN A 388 5.42 29.37 16.34
C GLN A 388 6.74 29.45 15.57
N GLU A 389 6.63 29.93 14.33
CA GLU A 389 7.66 30.58 13.52
C GLU A 389 8.85 29.72 13.09
N LEU A 390 8.80 29.16 11.88
CA LEU A 390 9.99 28.84 11.09
C LEU A 390 9.72 29.06 9.59
N ASP A 391 9.94 30.32 9.24
CA ASP A 391 10.53 30.90 8.03
C ASP A 391 10.14 30.49 6.60
N ALA A 392 9.67 31.52 5.89
CA ALA A 392 9.34 31.56 4.47
C ALA A 392 10.56 31.76 3.54
N GLU A 393 11.80 31.67 4.05
CA GLU A 393 13.01 32.01 3.28
C GLU A 393 13.62 30.87 2.45
N ASN A 394 13.26 29.60 2.67
CA ASN A 394 13.89 28.48 1.96
C ASN A 394 13.35 28.19 0.53
N TYR A 395 12.47 29.05 0.01
CA TYR A 395 11.71 28.78 -1.23
C TYR A 395 12.43 29.10 -2.55
N ARG A 396 13.75 29.37 -2.56
CA ARG A 396 14.47 29.76 -3.79
C ARG A 396 15.86 29.14 -3.94
N ALA A 397 15.90 27.85 -4.22
CA ALA A 397 16.95 27.24 -5.03
C ALA A 397 16.45 25.88 -5.51
N TRP A 398 17.09 25.30 -6.53
CA TRP A 398 16.82 23.96 -7.10
C TRP A 398 15.86 23.93 -8.31
N HIS A 399 16.40 24.36 -9.44
CA HIS A 399 16.09 23.77 -10.74
C HIS A 399 17.27 22.89 -11.18
N ILE A 400 17.00 21.67 -11.68
CA ILE A 400 17.53 21.14 -12.97
C ILE A 400 17.10 19.66 -13.21
N ARG A 401 16.36 19.50 -14.32
CA ARG A 401 16.31 18.45 -15.37
C ARG A 401 16.11 16.97 -14.97
N THR A 402 14.89 16.47 -15.22
CA THR A 402 14.60 15.05 -15.44
C THR A 402 14.46 14.77 -16.95
N ALA A 403 15.13 13.73 -17.44
CA ALA A 403 14.85 13.11 -18.74
C ALA A 403 14.09 11.80 -18.51
N PRO A 404 13.04 11.48 -19.29
CA PRO A 404 12.24 10.27 -19.08
C PRO A 404 12.97 9.01 -19.60
N VAL A 405 12.95 7.94 -18.81
CA VAL A 405 13.37 6.59 -19.25
C VAL A 405 12.12 5.71 -19.39
N PRO A 406 11.91 4.98 -20.51
CA PRO A 406 10.68 4.24 -20.75
C PRO A 406 10.46 3.03 -19.84
N PHE A 407 9.19 2.81 -19.51
CA PHE A 407 8.56 1.87 -18.57
C PHE A 407 8.71 0.36 -18.88
N GLN A 408 9.47 -0.06 -19.89
CA GLN A 408 9.35 -1.41 -20.46
C GLN A 408 10.28 -2.51 -19.92
N ARG A 409 11.03 -2.30 -18.82
CA ARG A 409 12.12 -3.24 -18.46
C ARG A 409 11.86 -4.24 -17.33
N TYR A 410 10.64 -4.35 -16.78
CA TYR A 410 10.44 -5.08 -15.51
C TYR A 410 9.57 -6.35 -15.55
N PHE A 411 9.15 -6.85 -16.72
CA PHE A 411 8.39 -8.11 -16.83
C PHE A 411 8.80 -8.97 -18.05
N PRO A 412 9.81 -9.85 -17.94
CA PRO A 412 10.07 -10.83 -18.98
C PRO A 412 9.02 -11.95 -18.87
N GLY A 413 8.10 -12.05 -19.83
CA GLY A 413 7.12 -13.16 -19.89
C GLY A 413 5.70 -12.84 -20.39
N LEU A 414 5.40 -11.61 -20.81
CA LEU A 414 4.07 -11.21 -21.29
C LEU A 414 4.01 -10.86 -22.80
N GLU A 415 4.95 -11.37 -23.58
CA GLU A 415 5.03 -11.11 -25.03
C GLU A 415 3.93 -11.79 -25.87
N MET A 416 3.08 -12.63 -25.27
CA MET A 416 2.03 -13.36 -26.00
C MET A 416 0.75 -12.58 -26.31
N PHE A 417 0.64 -11.30 -25.93
CA PHE A 417 -0.58 -10.49 -26.16
C PHE A 417 -0.38 -9.23 -27.02
N GLN A 418 0.79 -9.05 -27.66
CA GLN A 418 1.11 -7.84 -28.41
C GLN A 418 0.78 -7.88 -29.91
N SER A 419 0.12 -8.92 -30.43
CA SER A 419 -0.15 -9.05 -31.87
C SER A 419 -1.63 -9.12 -32.25
N LEU A 420 -2.49 -8.28 -31.66
CA LEU A 420 -3.83 -8.06 -32.19
C LEU A 420 -3.91 -6.68 -32.85
N PRO A 421 -4.33 -6.59 -34.13
CA PRO A 421 -4.40 -5.33 -34.84
C PRO A 421 -5.46 -4.43 -34.20
N SER A 422 -5.07 -3.17 -34.01
CA SER A 422 -5.92 -2.07 -33.58
C SER A 422 -7.15 -1.94 -34.48
N TYR A 423 -8.33 -2.27 -33.96
CA TYR A 423 -9.58 -1.79 -34.53
C TYR A 423 -10.07 -0.60 -33.72
N THR A 424 -10.18 0.52 -34.40
CA THR A 424 -10.78 1.77 -33.92
C THR A 424 -12.28 1.58 -33.76
N VAL A 425 -12.81 1.80 -32.54
CA VAL A 425 -14.09 2.47 -32.28
C VAL A 425 -13.97 3.27 -30.99
#